data_AF-A0AAD9II20-F1
#
_entry.id   AF-A0AAD9II20-F1
#
_cell.length_a   1.000
_cell.length_b   1.000
_cell.length_c   1.000
_cell.angle_alpha   90.00
_cell.angle_beta   90.00
_cell.angle_gamma   90.00
#
_symmetry.space_group_name_H-M   'P 1'
#
loop_
_entity.id
_entity.type
_entity.pdbx_description
1 polymer ?
#
loop_
_entity_poly.entity_id
_entity_poly.type
_entity_poly.pdbx_seq_one_letter_code
_entity_poly.pdbx_strand_id
1 'polypeptide(L)'
;MDLRVGRPAGLTEFTDSILRHIFDYLDPLPDGFALAATCKRFHHLLNEEQGWLRVRPSGSAGSSADFASLSEAVLASRPGHTILLLPGRHKVSGAPVRIAHALRILGRGGADVAGEPGLESLLHVRATAQLRELRLHSRRGSCVLHSAGTLRVLRCILHAEALGLPHLVAQLATDACGPRDRLVVAETRLLGDCGAPVRTLGAGELSGARAIYLPHHTLAWFEVDAGRPGTKRRRPEGAVEGKHAEDSPAKKHADQQQMLRPAWAGAFDPEQLQLALGVLGSATGVVPASESGTATLESLAVR
;
A
#
# COMPACT_ATOMS: atom_id res chain seq x y z
N MET A 1 14.60 47.23 -37.98
CA MET A 1 14.19 46.77 -36.63
C MET A 1 13.75 45.33 -36.78
N ASP A 2 14.71 44.41 -36.69
CA ASP A 2 14.44 42.98 -36.79
C ASP A 2 13.98 42.46 -35.43
N LEU A 3 12.68 42.17 -35.34
CA LEU A 3 12.14 41.29 -34.30
C LEU A 3 12.68 39.89 -34.59
N ARG A 4 13.89 39.60 -34.12
CA ARG A 4 14.36 38.22 -34.00
C ARG A 4 13.39 37.51 -33.07
N VAL A 5 12.50 36.71 -33.67
CA VAL A 5 11.65 35.75 -32.97
C VAL A 5 12.60 34.80 -32.26
N GLY A 6 12.91 35.13 -31.00
CA GLY A 6 13.67 34.28 -30.11
C GLY A 6 12.94 32.95 -30.00
N ARG A 7 13.68 31.85 -30.18
CA ARG A 7 13.19 30.50 -29.92
C ARG A 7 12.48 30.53 -28.56
N PRO A 8 11.23 30.04 -28.43
CA PRO A 8 10.57 30.06 -27.14
C PRO A 8 11.44 29.29 -26.16
N ALA A 9 11.81 29.96 -25.05
CA ALA A 9 12.60 29.34 -24.00
C ALA A 9 11.93 28.03 -23.59
N GLY A 10 12.65 26.91 -23.67
CA GLY A 10 12.13 25.63 -23.24
C GLY A 10 11.81 25.69 -21.74
N LEU A 11 10.85 24.89 -21.26
CA LEU A 11 10.55 24.77 -19.82
C LEU A 11 11.82 24.50 -18.98
N THR A 12 12.81 23.84 -19.56
CA THR A 12 14.11 23.54 -18.94
C THR A 12 15.04 24.74 -18.75
N GLU A 13 14.73 25.91 -19.30
CA GLU A 13 15.56 27.12 -19.19
C GLU A 13 15.16 28.01 -17.99
N PHE A 14 13.98 27.80 -17.42
CA PHE A 14 13.53 28.51 -16.22
C PHE A 14 14.29 28.06 -14.98
N THR A 15 14.39 28.91 -13.95
CA THR A 15 14.90 28.53 -12.62
C THR A 15 13.89 27.63 -11.89
N ASP A 16 14.35 26.86 -10.89
CA ASP A 16 13.47 25.94 -10.13
C ASP A 16 12.33 26.69 -9.41
N SER A 17 12.58 27.91 -8.93
CA SER A 17 11.57 28.76 -8.30
C SER A 17 10.44 29.16 -9.27
N ILE A 18 10.79 29.53 -10.50
CA ILE A 18 9.82 29.92 -11.54
C ILE A 18 9.07 28.69 -12.05
N LEU A 19 9.76 27.57 -12.24
CA LEU A 19 9.12 26.31 -12.62
C LEU A 19 8.07 25.86 -11.61
N ARG A 20 8.39 25.94 -10.32
CA ARG A 20 7.43 25.63 -9.25
C ARG A 20 6.23 26.54 -9.31
N HIS A 21 6.46 27.85 -9.46
CA HIS A 21 5.39 28.83 -9.58
C HIS A 21 4.50 28.56 -10.80
N ILE A 22 5.07 28.20 -11.95
CA ILE A 22 4.31 27.79 -13.14
C ILE A 22 3.48 26.53 -12.84
N PHE A 23 4.08 25.53 -12.18
CA PHE A 23 3.37 24.30 -11.83
C PHE A 23 2.24 24.52 -10.80
N ASP A 24 2.36 25.51 -9.93
CA ASP A 24 1.30 25.86 -9.00
C ASP A 24 0.13 26.61 -9.68
N TYR A 25 0.36 27.21 -10.85
CA TYR A 25 -0.61 28.08 -11.53
C TYR A 25 -1.32 27.46 -12.73
N LEU A 26 -0.81 26.39 -13.34
CA LEU A 26 -1.56 25.75 -14.42
C LEU A 26 -2.62 24.84 -13.80
N ASP A 27 -3.87 25.29 -13.82
CA ASP A 27 -5.04 24.44 -13.62
C ASP A 27 -5.77 24.29 -14.97
N PRO A 28 -6.07 23.06 -15.45
CA PRO A 28 -5.73 21.76 -14.86
C PRO A 28 -4.36 21.26 -15.38
N LEU A 29 -3.31 21.25 -14.55
CA LEU A 29 -2.04 20.58 -14.90
C LEU A 29 -2.21 19.06 -14.92
N PRO A 30 -1.47 18.34 -15.78
CA PRO A 30 -1.26 16.91 -15.59
C PRO A 30 -0.73 16.63 -14.18
N ASP A 31 -1.22 15.54 -13.59
CA ASP A 31 -0.81 14.99 -12.29
C ASP A 31 0.69 15.23 -12.03
N GLY A 32 1.04 15.89 -10.93
CA GLY A 32 2.44 16.13 -10.55
C GLY A 32 3.29 14.86 -10.54
N PHE A 33 2.69 13.69 -10.31
CA PHE A 33 3.40 12.41 -10.47
C PHE A 33 3.76 12.09 -11.92
N ALA A 34 2.88 12.39 -12.87
CA ALA A 34 3.15 12.26 -14.30
C ALA A 34 4.26 13.24 -14.72
N LEU A 35 4.23 14.47 -14.21
CA LEU A 35 5.26 15.46 -14.49
C LEU A 35 6.62 15.06 -13.91
N ALA A 36 6.65 14.57 -12.67
CA ALA A 36 7.84 14.02 -12.03
C ALA A 36 8.43 12.81 -12.79
N ALA A 37 7.64 12.10 -13.59
CA ALA A 37 8.11 10.98 -14.40
C ALA A 37 8.82 11.41 -15.71
N THR A 38 8.61 12.65 -16.17
CA THR A 38 9.14 13.11 -17.46
C THR A 38 10.65 13.37 -17.44
N CYS A 39 11.18 13.97 -16.37
CA CYS A 39 12.61 14.23 -16.23
C CYS A 39 13.08 14.26 -14.77
N LYS A 40 14.37 13.97 -14.56
CA LYS A 40 15.00 13.98 -13.22
C LYS A 40 14.87 15.33 -12.53
N ARG A 41 14.95 16.43 -13.27
CA ARG A 41 14.86 17.77 -12.69
C ARG A 41 13.49 18.03 -12.07
N PHE A 42 12.41 17.72 -12.77
CA PHE A 42 11.05 17.85 -12.22
C PHE A 42 10.81 16.85 -11.10
N HIS A 43 11.38 15.66 -11.19
CA HIS A 43 11.36 14.69 -10.09
C HIS A 43 11.97 15.26 -8.80
N HIS A 44 13.13 15.90 -8.89
CA HIS A 44 13.78 16.53 -7.74
C HIS A 44 12.95 17.71 -7.22
N LEU A 45 12.55 18.62 -8.11
CA LEU A 45 11.79 19.83 -7.77
C LEU A 45 10.47 19.53 -7.05
N LEU A 46 9.71 18.55 -7.54
CA LEU A 46 8.42 18.16 -6.94
C LEU A 46 8.57 17.32 -5.66
N ASN A 47 9.76 16.74 -5.44
CA ASN A 47 10.08 16.00 -4.21
C ASN A 47 10.84 16.84 -3.18
N GLU A 48 11.00 18.15 -3.39
CA GLU A 48 11.58 19.03 -2.38
C GLU A 48 10.63 19.21 -1.20
N GLU A 49 11.15 18.97 0.00
CA GLU A 49 10.40 19.00 1.27
C GLU A 49 9.74 20.36 1.57
N GLN A 50 10.27 21.44 1.00
CA GLN A 50 9.82 22.81 1.26
C GLN A 50 8.42 23.11 0.73
N GLY A 51 7.91 22.34 -0.23
CA GLY A 51 6.55 22.48 -0.75
C GLY A 51 5.57 21.42 -0.25
N TRP A 52 5.96 20.61 0.75
CA TRP A 52 5.08 19.58 1.29
C TRP A 52 4.15 20.17 2.35
N LEU A 53 2.89 19.73 2.33
CA LEU A 53 1.92 20.10 3.36
C LEU A 53 2.23 19.30 4.62
N ARG A 54 2.47 19.99 5.74
CA ARG A 54 2.88 19.35 7.00
C ARG A 54 1.67 19.24 7.92
N VAL A 55 1.49 18.07 8.53
CA VAL A 55 0.42 17.81 9.50
C VAL A 55 1.04 17.55 10.85
N ARG A 56 0.63 18.31 11.85
CA ARG A 56 1.08 18.13 13.23
C ARG A 56 0.28 17.02 13.93
N PRO A 57 0.89 16.28 14.87
CA PRO A 57 0.17 15.27 15.62
C PRO A 57 -0.94 15.88 16.49
N SER A 58 -1.96 15.08 16.78
CA SER A 58 -3.10 15.51 17.56
C SER A 58 -2.68 15.89 18.98
N GLY A 59 -2.99 17.13 19.38
CA GLY A 59 -2.67 17.65 20.71
C GLY A 59 -1.29 18.32 20.82
N SER A 60 -0.47 18.34 19.76
CA SER A 60 0.77 19.15 19.78
C SER A 60 0.50 20.61 19.44
N ALA A 61 1.13 21.52 20.16
CA ALA A 61 1.29 22.91 19.73
C ALA A 61 2.31 22.92 18.55
N GLY A 62 1.80 22.99 17.32
CA GLY A 62 2.62 23.08 16.11
C GLY A 62 2.82 24.53 15.66
N SER A 63 3.60 24.72 14.60
CA SER A 63 3.69 26.02 13.92
C SER A 63 2.33 26.38 13.30
N SER A 64 2.04 27.67 13.12
CA SER A 64 0.83 28.13 12.42
C SER A 64 0.79 27.68 10.95
N ALA A 65 1.93 27.30 10.37
CA ALA A 65 2.03 26.78 9.01
C ALA A 65 1.64 25.30 8.87
N ASP A 66 1.52 24.56 9.98
CA ASP A 66 1.20 23.14 9.97
C ASP A 66 -0.32 22.91 10.11
N PHE A 67 -0.88 22.00 9.32
CA PHE A 67 -2.28 21.62 9.40
C PHE A 67 -2.59 20.89 10.70
N ALA A 68 -3.76 21.18 11.30
CA ALA A 68 -4.17 20.60 12.56
C ALA A 68 -4.62 19.14 12.44
N SER A 69 -5.09 18.74 11.26
CA SER A 69 -5.56 17.40 10.96
C SER A 69 -5.19 16.97 9.54
N LEU A 70 -5.14 15.65 9.34
CA LEU A 70 -4.92 15.07 8.02
C LEU A 70 -6.06 15.44 7.06
N SER A 71 -7.30 15.48 7.54
CA SER A 71 -8.47 15.85 6.72
C SER A 71 -8.35 17.27 6.15
N GLU A 72 -7.94 18.25 6.96
CA GLU A 72 -7.70 19.63 6.50
C GLU A 72 -6.59 19.69 5.47
N ALA A 73 -5.49 18.98 5.68
CA ALA A 73 -4.39 18.94 4.73
C ALA A 73 -4.80 18.32 3.39
N VAL A 74 -5.64 17.26 3.41
CA VAL A 74 -6.18 16.69 2.16
C VAL A 74 -7.09 17.69 1.47
N LEU A 75 -7.95 18.41 2.19
CA LEU A 75 -8.83 19.43 1.60
C LEU A 75 -8.05 20.61 0.99
N ALA A 76 -6.95 21.02 1.62
CA ALA A 76 -6.08 22.10 1.12
C ALA A 76 -5.11 21.63 0.01
N SER A 77 -4.98 20.31 -0.19
CA SER A 77 -4.06 19.74 -1.16
C SER A 77 -4.59 19.82 -2.60
N ARG A 78 -3.66 19.93 -3.55
CA ARG A 78 -3.92 19.88 -4.99
C ARG A 78 -3.39 18.57 -5.59
N PRO A 79 -3.82 18.17 -6.79
CA PRO A 79 -3.26 17.02 -7.50
C PRO A 79 -1.73 17.09 -7.58
N GLY A 80 -1.04 16.01 -7.18
CA GLY A 80 0.42 15.91 -7.16
C GLY A 80 1.09 16.39 -5.86
N HIS A 81 0.35 16.96 -4.91
CA HIS A 81 0.92 17.37 -3.63
C HIS A 81 1.38 16.18 -2.78
N THR A 82 2.41 16.44 -1.97
CA THR A 82 2.88 15.52 -0.93
C THR A 82 2.51 16.08 0.44
N ILE A 83 1.86 15.24 1.26
CA ILE A 83 1.49 15.50 2.65
C ILE A 83 2.47 14.73 3.54
N LEU A 84 3.19 15.46 4.40
CA LEU A 84 4.07 14.90 5.41
C LEU A 84 3.36 14.89 6.77
N LEU A 85 3.12 13.71 7.30
CA LEU A 85 2.71 13.55 8.70
C LEU A 85 3.94 13.64 9.59
N LEU A 86 3.95 14.60 10.50
CA LEU A 86 5.00 14.68 11.51
C LEU A 86 4.90 13.48 12.47
N PRO A 87 6.03 13.04 13.06
CA PRO A 87 6.03 11.92 14.00
C PRO A 87 5.06 12.15 15.17
N GLY A 88 4.34 11.09 15.55
CA GLY A 88 3.32 11.15 16.59
C GLY A 88 1.97 10.62 16.13
N ARG A 89 0.97 10.76 17.01
CA ARG A 89 -0.36 10.19 16.81
C ARG A 89 -1.30 11.21 16.15
N HIS A 90 -1.92 10.81 15.05
CA HIS A 90 -2.90 11.58 14.28
C HIS A 90 -4.26 10.89 14.43
N LYS A 91 -5.21 11.55 15.09
CA LYS A 91 -6.56 11.03 15.27
C LYS A 91 -7.44 11.43 14.08
N VAL A 92 -8.18 10.47 13.55
CA VAL A 92 -9.23 10.69 12.56
C VAL A 92 -10.57 10.37 13.22
N SER A 93 -11.40 11.38 13.39
CA SER A 93 -12.71 11.30 14.03
C SER A 93 -13.84 11.68 13.08
N GLY A 94 -15.03 11.16 13.35
CA GLY A 94 -16.27 11.48 12.62
C GLY A 94 -16.43 10.79 11.26
N ALA A 95 -15.49 10.98 10.33
CA ALA A 95 -15.60 10.46 8.97
C ALA A 95 -14.24 9.98 8.39
N PRO A 96 -14.25 9.04 7.43
CA PRO A 96 -13.04 8.63 6.71
C PRO A 96 -12.37 9.82 6.00
N VAL A 97 -11.04 9.85 5.98
CA VAL A 97 -10.31 10.84 5.17
C VAL A 97 -10.46 10.48 3.70
N ARG A 98 -11.15 11.36 2.94
CA ARG A 98 -11.45 11.13 1.53
C ARG A 98 -10.38 11.75 0.64
N ILE A 99 -9.62 10.89 -0.04
CA ILE A 99 -8.59 11.27 -1.00
C ILE A 99 -9.22 11.24 -2.40
N ALA A 100 -9.57 12.42 -2.92
CA ALA A 100 -10.34 12.56 -4.17
C ALA A 100 -9.47 12.90 -5.40
N HIS A 101 -8.21 13.25 -5.19
CA HIS A 101 -7.25 13.62 -6.23
C HIS A 101 -5.90 12.99 -5.98
N ALA A 102 -4.99 13.11 -6.96
CA ALA A 102 -3.71 12.45 -6.88
C ALA A 102 -2.85 13.02 -5.75
N LEU A 103 -2.40 12.20 -4.80
CA LEU A 103 -1.59 12.69 -3.67
C LEU A 103 -0.68 11.63 -3.04
N ARG A 104 0.38 12.09 -2.37
CA ARG A 104 1.30 11.24 -1.62
C ARG A 104 1.23 11.58 -0.14
N ILE A 105 1.09 10.57 0.72
CA ILE A 105 1.16 10.72 2.17
C ILE A 105 2.41 10.01 2.68
N LEU A 106 3.23 10.73 3.43
CA LEU A 106 4.50 10.26 3.99
C LEU A 106 4.49 10.34 5.51
N GLY A 107 4.89 9.26 6.18
CA GLY A 107 5.00 9.21 7.64
C GLY A 107 6.40 9.11 8.22
N ARG A 108 7.42 8.88 7.36
CA ARG A 108 8.83 8.65 7.75
C ARG A 108 9.01 7.65 8.91
N GLY A 109 8.10 6.69 9.05
CA GLY A 109 8.12 5.63 10.05
C GLY A 109 7.67 6.03 11.46
N GLY A 110 7.43 7.33 11.70
CA GLY A 110 7.07 7.88 13.00
C GLY A 110 5.61 8.33 13.12
N ALA A 111 4.87 8.42 12.02
CA ALA A 111 3.47 8.83 12.04
C ALA A 111 2.52 7.64 12.27
N ASP A 112 1.66 7.78 13.28
CA ASP A 112 0.61 6.82 13.64
C ASP A 112 -0.77 7.44 13.46
N VAL A 113 -1.51 7.00 12.43
CA VAL A 113 -2.86 7.48 12.13
C VAL A 113 -3.86 6.50 12.70
N ALA A 114 -4.63 6.95 13.69
CA ALA A 114 -5.61 6.13 14.39
C ALA A 114 -7.03 6.65 14.13
N GLY A 115 -7.89 5.76 13.64
CA GLY A 115 -9.32 6.03 13.50
C GLY A 115 -10.07 5.87 14.81
N GLU A 116 -11.16 6.61 14.97
CA GLU A 116 -12.16 6.30 15.98
C GLU A 116 -12.86 4.97 15.70
N PRO A 117 -13.31 4.27 16.77
CA PRO A 117 -14.02 3.01 16.61
C PRO A 117 -15.35 3.22 15.87
N GLY A 118 -15.65 2.34 14.91
CA GLY A 118 -16.89 2.38 14.14
C GLY A 118 -16.78 3.07 12.78
N LEU A 119 -15.61 3.58 12.41
CA LEU A 119 -15.33 3.99 11.03
C LEU A 119 -15.25 2.75 10.12
N GLU A 120 -15.96 2.74 9.00
CA GLU A 120 -15.89 1.66 8.01
C GLU A 120 -14.49 1.56 7.37
N SER A 121 -13.86 2.71 7.14
CA SER A 121 -12.49 2.84 6.67
C SER A 121 -11.81 4.05 7.30
N LEU A 122 -10.50 3.98 7.51
CA LEU A 122 -9.73 5.13 7.98
C LEU A 122 -9.42 6.10 6.82
N LEU A 123 -8.95 5.56 5.70
CA LEU A 123 -8.68 6.31 4.46
C LEU A 123 -9.56 5.76 3.34
N HIS A 124 -10.28 6.65 2.65
CA HIS A 124 -11.05 6.32 1.46
C HIS A 124 -10.38 6.96 0.24
N VAL A 125 -9.73 6.14 -0.57
CA VAL A 125 -8.95 6.55 -1.76
C VAL A 125 -9.79 6.38 -3.01
N ARG A 126 -10.06 7.49 -3.71
CA ARG A 126 -10.84 7.55 -4.96
C ARG A 126 -10.02 8.05 -6.16
N ALA A 127 -8.71 8.15 -6.01
CA ALA A 127 -7.78 8.64 -7.02
C ALA A 127 -6.40 8.00 -6.83
N THR A 128 -5.46 8.29 -7.74
CA THR A 128 -4.08 7.79 -7.65
C THR A 128 -3.38 8.30 -6.39
N ALA A 129 -3.07 7.41 -5.45
CA ALA A 129 -2.46 7.82 -4.19
C ALA A 129 -1.29 6.93 -3.80
N GLN A 130 -0.34 7.51 -3.08
CA GLN A 130 0.81 6.78 -2.55
C GLN A 130 0.95 6.98 -1.04
N LEU A 131 0.83 5.89 -0.30
CA LEU A 131 1.01 5.84 1.15
C LEU A 131 2.39 5.23 1.44
N ARG A 132 3.26 5.96 2.16
CA ARG A 132 4.60 5.43 2.51
C ARG A 132 4.96 5.64 3.96
N GLU A 133 5.51 4.60 4.57
CA GLU A 133 6.13 4.68 5.91
C GLU A 133 5.18 5.23 6.97
N LEU A 134 3.91 4.83 6.90
CA LEU A 134 2.83 5.21 7.80
C LEU A 134 2.43 4.01 8.65
N ARG A 135 1.98 4.26 9.88
CA ARG A 135 1.20 3.30 10.65
C ARG A 135 -0.26 3.70 10.58
N LEU A 136 -1.12 2.79 10.15
CA LEU A 136 -2.56 2.99 10.07
C LEU A 136 -3.22 2.03 11.06
N HIS A 137 -4.00 2.58 11.98
CA HIS A 137 -4.72 1.84 12.99
C HIS A 137 -6.23 2.05 12.86
N SER A 138 -6.96 0.97 12.63
CA SER A 138 -8.42 0.98 12.49
C SER A 138 -9.06 -0.01 13.47
N ARG A 139 -10.22 0.37 14.03
CA ARG A 139 -10.99 -0.44 14.97
C ARG A 139 -12.38 -0.69 14.40
N ARG A 140 -12.71 -1.97 14.15
CA ARG A 140 -13.96 -2.42 13.51
C ARG A 140 -14.14 -1.93 12.06
N GLY A 141 -13.04 -1.68 11.35
CA GLY A 141 -13.07 -1.21 9.98
C GLY A 141 -11.75 -1.44 9.26
N SER A 142 -11.74 -1.09 7.97
CA SER A 142 -10.55 -1.23 7.13
C SER A 142 -9.56 -0.09 7.39
N CYS A 143 -8.26 -0.32 7.22
CA CYS A 143 -7.28 0.76 7.24
C CYS A 143 -7.40 1.61 5.97
N VAL A 144 -7.60 0.97 4.82
CA VAL A 144 -7.78 1.69 3.55
C VAL A 144 -8.88 1.05 2.72
N LEU A 145 -9.77 1.88 2.19
CA LEU A 145 -10.73 1.53 1.16
C LEU A 145 -10.32 2.18 -0.16
N HIS A 146 -10.03 1.36 -1.17
CA HIS A 146 -9.63 1.79 -2.50
C HIS A 146 -10.78 1.62 -3.50
N SER A 147 -11.35 2.74 -3.98
CA SER A 147 -12.49 2.72 -4.88
C SER A 147 -12.15 3.07 -6.33
N ALA A 148 -11.04 3.77 -6.60
CA ALA A 148 -10.64 4.18 -7.94
C ALA A 148 -9.18 4.67 -7.99
N GLY A 149 -8.55 4.57 -9.16
CA GLY A 149 -7.19 5.03 -9.43
C GLY A 149 -6.12 3.99 -9.09
N THR A 150 -4.86 4.44 -9.03
CA THR A 150 -3.75 3.57 -8.61
C THR A 150 -3.34 3.88 -7.18
N LEU A 151 -3.59 2.97 -6.23
CA LEU A 151 -3.14 3.09 -4.85
C LEU A 151 -1.87 2.27 -4.63
N ARG A 152 -0.81 2.93 -4.12
CA ARG A 152 0.45 2.27 -3.74
C ARG A 152 0.67 2.37 -2.24
N VAL A 153 0.68 1.25 -1.55
CA VAL A 153 0.96 1.14 -0.10
C VAL A 153 2.36 0.54 0.06
N LEU A 154 3.32 1.35 0.53
CA LEU A 154 4.73 0.97 0.55
C LEU A 154 5.30 1.14 1.95
N ARG A 155 5.90 0.08 2.51
CA ARG A 155 6.58 0.14 3.83
C ARG A 155 5.67 0.66 4.95
N CYS A 156 4.36 0.40 4.85
CA CYS A 156 3.40 0.80 5.86
C CYS A 156 3.20 -0.31 6.90
N ILE A 157 2.58 0.06 8.02
CA ILE A 157 2.08 -0.89 9.01
C ILE A 157 0.56 -0.72 9.06
N LEU A 158 -0.18 -1.73 8.66
CA LEU A 158 -1.64 -1.75 8.69
C LEU A 158 -2.10 -2.61 9.85
N HIS A 159 -2.72 -1.98 10.84
CA HIS A 159 -3.25 -2.64 12.02
C HIS A 159 -4.77 -2.46 12.07
N ALA A 160 -5.50 -3.53 11.78
CA ALA A 160 -6.96 -3.54 11.87
C ALA A 160 -7.39 -4.51 12.98
N GLU A 161 -8.13 -3.99 13.96
CA GLU A 161 -8.74 -4.76 15.04
C GLU A 161 -10.18 -5.12 14.66
N ALA A 162 -10.44 -6.40 14.45
CA ALA A 162 -11.75 -6.95 14.11
C ALA A 162 -12.65 -7.19 15.33
N LEU A 163 -12.07 -7.26 16.53
CA LEU A 163 -12.78 -7.39 17.82
C LEU A 163 -13.81 -8.53 17.81
N GLY A 164 -13.40 -9.70 17.31
CA GLY A 164 -14.24 -10.90 17.26
C GLY A 164 -15.06 -11.07 15.97
N LEU A 165 -14.91 -10.18 14.99
CA LEU A 165 -15.54 -10.28 13.66
C LEU A 165 -14.50 -10.40 12.52
N PRO A 166 -13.58 -11.38 12.59
CA PRO A 166 -12.42 -11.47 11.70
C PRO A 166 -12.80 -11.56 10.22
N HIS A 167 -13.95 -12.16 9.88
CA HIS A 167 -14.39 -12.32 8.50
C HIS A 167 -15.03 -11.06 7.90
N LEU A 168 -15.40 -10.08 8.74
CA LEU A 168 -16.03 -8.84 8.28
C LEU A 168 -15.02 -7.71 8.08
N VAL A 169 -13.86 -7.78 8.74
CA VAL A 169 -12.83 -6.76 8.70
C VAL A 169 -11.65 -7.25 7.87
N ALA A 170 -11.18 -6.39 6.97
CA ALA A 170 -9.93 -6.56 6.23
C ALA A 170 -9.08 -5.31 6.42
N GLN A 171 -7.75 -5.44 6.47
CA GLN A 171 -6.86 -4.27 6.55
C GLN A 171 -7.02 -3.39 5.30
N LEU A 172 -7.15 -4.02 4.14
CA LEU A 172 -7.35 -3.36 2.86
C LEU A 172 -8.64 -3.85 2.20
N ALA A 173 -9.50 -2.93 1.81
CA ALA A 173 -10.65 -3.21 0.99
C ALA A 173 -10.50 -2.51 -0.36
N THR A 174 -10.87 -3.18 -1.44
CA THR A 174 -10.94 -2.52 -2.75
C THR A 174 -12.25 -2.81 -3.45
N ASP A 175 -12.88 -1.73 -3.91
CA ASP A 175 -14.09 -1.72 -4.74
C ASP A 175 -13.79 -1.16 -6.14
N ALA A 176 -12.50 -1.02 -6.46
CA ALA A 176 -12.08 -0.45 -7.72
C ALA A 176 -12.38 -1.42 -8.88
N CYS A 177 -12.92 -0.87 -9.96
CA CYS A 177 -13.48 -1.65 -11.08
C CYS A 177 -13.05 -1.09 -12.45
N GLY A 178 -12.38 0.06 -12.48
CA GLY A 178 -11.89 0.67 -13.71
C GLY A 178 -10.66 -0.06 -14.26
N PRO A 179 -10.47 -0.14 -15.59
CA PRO A 179 -9.39 -0.92 -16.22
C PRO A 179 -7.97 -0.42 -15.91
N ARG A 180 -7.84 0.77 -15.32
CA ARG A 180 -6.57 1.36 -14.87
C ARG A 180 -6.45 1.37 -13.35
N ASP A 181 -7.45 0.84 -12.65
CA ASP A 181 -7.45 0.81 -11.20
C ASP A 181 -6.57 -0.32 -10.72
N ARG A 182 -5.63 0.02 -9.83
CA ARG A 182 -4.62 -0.91 -9.36
C ARG A 182 -4.23 -0.62 -7.93
N LEU A 183 -4.24 -1.64 -7.10
CA LEU A 183 -3.72 -1.60 -5.74
C LEU A 183 -2.38 -2.33 -5.72
N VAL A 184 -1.31 -1.65 -5.33
CA VAL A 184 0.02 -2.24 -5.16
C VAL A 184 0.41 -2.14 -3.71
N VAL A 185 0.72 -3.27 -3.10
CA VAL A 185 1.21 -3.37 -1.73
C VAL A 185 2.62 -3.93 -1.77
N ALA A 186 3.57 -3.23 -1.16
CA ALA A 186 4.95 -3.71 -1.06
C ALA A 186 5.54 -3.43 0.31
N GLU A 187 6.30 -4.40 0.83
CA GLU A 187 7.02 -4.31 2.11
C GLU A 187 6.13 -3.85 3.27
N THR A 188 4.84 -4.20 3.24
CA THR A 188 3.86 -3.68 4.19
C THR A 188 3.59 -4.71 5.27
N ARG A 189 3.67 -4.28 6.53
CA ARG A 189 3.38 -5.12 7.69
C ARG A 189 1.89 -5.11 7.98
N LEU A 190 1.32 -6.30 8.09
CA LEU A 190 -0.08 -6.53 8.41
C LEU A 190 -0.16 -7.07 9.83
N LEU A 191 -0.93 -6.36 10.65
CA LEU A 191 -1.18 -6.62 12.07
C LEU A 191 -2.68 -6.76 12.30
N GLY A 192 -3.04 -7.49 13.35
CA GLY A 192 -4.41 -7.64 13.83
C GLY A 192 -4.98 -9.04 13.65
N ASP A 193 -6.23 -9.20 14.04
CA ASP A 193 -7.01 -10.44 14.08
C ASP A 193 -7.89 -10.62 12.85
N CYS A 194 -7.68 -9.85 11.78
CA CYS A 194 -8.48 -9.94 10.56
C CYS A 194 -8.31 -11.30 9.88
N GLY A 195 -9.43 -11.86 9.43
CA GLY A 195 -9.50 -13.15 8.75
C GLY A 195 -9.03 -13.10 7.31
N ALA A 196 -8.99 -11.93 6.67
CA ALA A 196 -8.39 -11.75 5.34
C ALA A 196 -7.66 -10.40 5.27
N PRO A 197 -6.40 -10.35 4.79
CA PRO A 197 -5.62 -9.12 4.74
C PRO A 197 -6.15 -8.10 3.73
N VAL A 198 -6.65 -8.61 2.61
CA VAL A 198 -7.22 -7.83 1.52
C VAL A 198 -8.56 -8.42 1.13
N ARG A 199 -9.55 -7.56 0.91
CA ARG A 199 -10.89 -7.95 0.47
C ARG A 199 -11.24 -7.21 -0.81
N THR A 200 -11.48 -7.97 -1.88
CA THR A 200 -11.93 -7.46 -3.17
C THR A 200 -13.45 -7.50 -3.22
N LEU A 201 -14.08 -6.33 -3.11
CA LEU A 201 -15.53 -6.15 -3.19
C LEU A 201 -15.98 -6.08 -4.66
N GLY A 202 -15.13 -5.53 -5.54
CA GLY A 202 -15.37 -5.44 -6.98
C GLY A 202 -14.79 -6.61 -7.80
N ALA A 203 -14.47 -6.33 -9.06
CA ALA A 203 -13.88 -7.29 -10.01
C ALA A 203 -12.38 -7.55 -9.79
N GLY A 204 -11.78 -7.03 -8.71
CA GLY A 204 -10.35 -7.09 -8.46
C GLY A 204 -9.80 -8.52 -8.39
N GLU A 205 -8.75 -8.79 -9.16
CA GLU A 205 -7.99 -10.04 -9.16
C GLU A 205 -6.64 -9.84 -8.47
N LEU A 206 -6.35 -10.69 -7.49
CA LEU A 206 -5.08 -10.67 -6.76
C LEU A 206 -3.97 -11.32 -7.61
N SER A 207 -2.89 -10.60 -7.83
CA SER A 207 -1.72 -11.05 -8.59
C SER A 207 -0.42 -10.79 -7.81
N GLY A 208 0.65 -11.53 -8.15
CA GLY A 208 1.99 -11.28 -7.60
C GLY A 208 2.12 -11.40 -6.07
N ALA A 209 1.24 -12.15 -5.41
CA ALA A 209 1.20 -12.24 -3.95
C ALA A 209 2.40 -13.02 -3.38
N ARG A 210 3.11 -12.39 -2.46
CA ARG A 210 4.21 -12.94 -1.65
C ARG A 210 4.02 -12.48 -0.22
N ALA A 211 4.24 -13.37 0.74
CA ALA A 211 4.13 -13.05 2.15
C ALA A 211 5.22 -13.75 2.95
N ILE A 212 5.75 -13.07 3.95
CA ILE A 212 6.60 -13.64 5.00
C ILE A 212 5.79 -13.59 6.30
N TYR A 213 5.49 -14.76 6.83
CA TYR A 213 4.74 -14.91 8.07
C TYR A 213 5.69 -14.88 9.25
N LEU A 214 5.51 -13.91 10.14
CA LEU A 214 6.28 -13.76 11.37
C LEU A 214 5.35 -13.94 12.58
N PRO A 215 5.89 -14.25 13.78
CA PRO A 215 5.08 -14.59 14.95
C PRO A 215 4.03 -13.54 15.35
N HIS A 216 4.29 -12.27 15.04
CA HIS A 216 3.44 -11.15 15.45
C HIS A 216 2.92 -10.30 14.28
N HIS A 217 3.33 -10.61 13.05
CA HIS A 217 2.92 -9.84 11.87
C HIS A 217 3.17 -10.60 10.59
N THR A 218 2.49 -10.20 9.51
CA THR A 218 2.82 -10.67 8.16
C THR A 218 3.43 -9.53 7.36
N LEU A 219 4.55 -9.78 6.70
CA LEU A 219 5.12 -8.86 5.73
C LEU A 219 4.64 -9.26 4.33
N ALA A 220 3.95 -8.36 3.63
CA ALA A 220 3.23 -8.68 2.40
C ALA A 220 3.68 -7.83 1.20
N TRP A 221 3.68 -8.48 0.03
CA TRP A 221 3.77 -7.88 -1.29
C TRP A 221 2.67 -8.49 -2.14
N PHE A 222 1.83 -7.68 -2.77
CA PHE A 222 0.84 -8.18 -3.71
C PHE A 222 0.29 -7.03 -4.53
N GLU A 223 -0.38 -7.39 -5.62
CA GLU A 223 -1.03 -6.46 -6.49
C GLU A 223 -2.49 -6.90 -6.66
N VAL A 224 -3.40 -5.94 -6.77
CA VAL A 224 -4.78 -6.20 -7.17
C VAL A 224 -5.06 -5.33 -8.37
N ASP A 225 -5.27 -5.97 -9.50
CA ASP A 225 -5.70 -5.30 -10.72
C ASP A 225 -7.22 -5.39 -10.79
N ALA A 226 -7.90 -4.32 -11.19
CA ALA A 226 -9.32 -4.41 -11.50
C ALA A 226 -9.51 -5.40 -12.66
N GLY A 227 -10.16 -6.53 -12.38
CA GLY A 227 -10.37 -7.58 -13.35
C GLY A 227 -11.12 -7.06 -14.57
N ARG A 228 -10.80 -7.62 -15.73
CA ARG A 228 -11.48 -7.28 -16.99
C ARG A 228 -12.98 -7.54 -16.82
N PRO A 229 -13.88 -6.64 -17.27
CA PRO A 229 -15.31 -6.91 -17.25
C PRO A 229 -15.59 -8.13 -18.16
N GLY A 230 -15.79 -9.31 -17.58
CA GLY A 230 -16.06 -10.55 -18.31
C GLY A 230 -15.60 -11.85 -17.64
N THR A 231 -14.69 -11.81 -16.67
CA THR A 231 -14.31 -13.01 -15.91
C THR A 231 -15.38 -13.34 -14.87
N LYS A 232 -16.34 -14.18 -15.24
CA LYS A 232 -17.24 -14.83 -14.28
C LYS A 232 -16.38 -15.45 -13.19
N ARG A 233 -16.65 -15.11 -11.91
CA ARG A 233 -16.11 -15.86 -10.76
C ARG A 233 -16.39 -17.34 -11.03
N ARG A 234 -15.33 -18.15 -11.17
CA ARG A 234 -15.47 -19.60 -11.03
C ARG A 234 -15.97 -19.81 -9.60
N ARG A 235 -17.27 -20.12 -9.47
CA ARG A 235 -17.74 -20.79 -8.25
C ARG A 235 -16.84 -22.01 -8.06
N PRO A 236 -16.37 -22.32 -6.84
CA PRO A 236 -15.80 -23.63 -6.59
C PRO A 236 -16.88 -24.67 -6.94
N GLU A 237 -16.68 -25.37 -8.06
CA GLU A 237 -17.45 -26.56 -8.41
C GLU A 237 -17.16 -27.59 -7.33
N GLY A 238 -18.17 -27.86 -6.49
CA GLY A 238 -18.01 -28.75 -5.33
C GLY A 238 -19.02 -28.55 -4.20
N ALA A 239 -19.97 -27.61 -4.29
CA ALA A 239 -21.11 -27.58 -3.37
C ALA A 239 -22.12 -28.68 -3.77
N VAL A 240 -21.83 -29.92 -3.40
CA VAL A 240 -22.78 -31.03 -3.42
C VAL A 240 -23.84 -30.77 -2.36
N GLU A 241 -25.09 -30.67 -2.79
CA GLU A 241 -26.26 -30.77 -1.93
C GLU A 241 -26.26 -32.13 -1.21
N GLY A 242 -26.05 -32.10 0.11
CA GLY A 242 -26.04 -33.28 0.96
C GLY A 242 -26.93 -33.06 2.17
N LYS A 243 -27.99 -33.88 2.25
CA LYS A 243 -29.07 -33.89 3.24
C LYS A 243 -28.58 -34.13 4.68
N HIS A 244 -29.42 -33.69 5.62
CA HIS A 244 -29.39 -33.97 7.06
C HIS A 244 -29.02 -35.42 7.45
N ALA A 245 -28.19 -35.56 8.48
CA ALA A 245 -28.31 -36.58 9.52
C ALA A 245 -27.56 -36.15 10.80
N GLU A 246 -28.30 -36.10 11.91
CA GLU A 246 -27.81 -36.08 13.29
C GLU A 246 -27.05 -37.37 13.62
N ASP A 247 -25.93 -37.28 14.36
CA ASP A 247 -25.81 -37.90 15.70
C ASP A 247 -24.46 -37.56 16.39
N SER A 248 -24.49 -37.55 17.72
CA SER A 248 -23.48 -37.01 18.65
C SER A 248 -22.39 -38.04 19.10
N PRO A 249 -21.66 -37.89 20.23
CA PRO A 249 -20.24 -37.50 20.22
C PRO A 249 -19.28 -38.51 20.92
N ALA A 250 -17.98 -38.15 20.93
CA ALA A 250 -16.91 -38.54 21.87
C ALA A 250 -15.79 -39.49 21.41
N LYS A 251 -14.57 -38.95 21.33
CA LYS A 251 -13.28 -39.46 21.90
C LYS A 251 -12.17 -38.44 21.54
N LYS A 252 -11.82 -37.54 22.45
CA LYS A 252 -10.66 -37.57 23.39
C LYS A 252 -9.27 -37.63 22.73
N HIS A 253 -8.56 -36.52 22.94
CA HIS A 253 -7.13 -36.37 23.20
C HIS A 253 -6.11 -36.99 22.23
N ALA A 254 -5.55 -36.13 21.39
CA ALA A 254 -4.12 -36.11 21.08
C ALA A 254 -3.71 -34.65 20.88
N ASP A 255 -3.19 -34.06 21.96
CA ASP A 255 -2.70 -32.71 22.03
C ASP A 255 -1.17 -32.77 21.99
N GLN A 256 -0.56 -32.37 20.87
CA GLN A 256 0.85 -31.99 20.83
C GLN A 256 1.12 -31.05 19.64
N GLN A 257 0.94 -29.76 19.91
CA GLN A 257 1.64 -28.63 19.27
C GLN A 257 1.61 -28.57 17.74
N GLN A 258 0.42 -28.41 17.17
CA GLN A 258 0.28 -27.82 15.83
C GLN A 258 0.18 -26.30 15.96
N MET A 259 1.22 -25.62 15.48
CA MET A 259 1.29 -24.16 15.35
C MET A 259 0.02 -23.64 14.67
N LEU A 260 -0.75 -22.82 15.38
CA LEU A 260 -1.94 -22.16 14.86
C LEU A 260 -1.53 -21.19 13.75
N ARG A 261 -1.50 -21.73 12.52
CA ARG A 261 -1.54 -20.92 11.30
C ARG A 261 -2.81 -20.06 11.37
N PRO A 262 -2.75 -18.76 11.04
CA PRO A 262 -3.96 -17.96 10.94
C PRO A 262 -4.87 -18.59 9.87
N ALA A 263 -6.19 -18.58 10.10
CA ALA A 263 -7.17 -19.38 9.32
C ALA A 263 -7.14 -19.15 7.79
N TRP A 264 -6.57 -18.05 7.32
CA TRP A 264 -6.40 -17.73 5.91
C TRP A 264 -5.12 -18.28 5.26
N ALA A 265 -4.16 -18.76 6.05
CA ALA A 265 -2.96 -19.41 5.52
C ALA A 265 -3.27 -20.71 4.75
N GLY A 266 -4.49 -21.26 4.91
CA GLY A 266 -5.00 -22.35 4.08
C GLY A 266 -5.48 -21.93 2.69
N ALA A 267 -5.57 -20.63 2.38
CA ALA A 267 -5.94 -20.13 1.06
C ALA A 267 -4.76 -20.12 0.06
N PHE A 268 -3.54 -20.45 0.53
CA PHE A 268 -2.38 -20.66 -0.31
C PHE A 268 -2.00 -22.13 -0.24
N ASP A 269 -2.21 -22.85 -1.35
CA ASP A 269 -1.84 -24.25 -1.47
C ASP A 269 -0.30 -24.37 -1.44
N PRO A 270 0.30 -25.03 -0.42
CA PRO A 270 1.75 -25.17 -0.32
C PRO A 270 2.35 -25.97 -1.48
N GLU A 271 1.59 -26.86 -2.14
CA GLU A 271 2.09 -27.60 -3.31
C GLU A 271 2.22 -26.71 -4.54
N GLN A 272 1.36 -25.68 -4.69
CA GLN A 272 1.49 -24.69 -5.77
C GLN A 272 2.72 -23.79 -5.59
N LEU A 273 3.12 -23.51 -4.34
CA LEU A 273 4.36 -22.78 -4.05
C LEU A 273 5.62 -23.61 -4.31
N GLN A 274 5.58 -24.93 -4.06
CA GLN A 274 6.70 -25.83 -4.38
C GLN A 274 6.85 -26.04 -5.90
N LEU A 275 5.75 -26.10 -6.66
CA LEU A 275 5.80 -26.13 -8.12
C LEU A 275 6.38 -24.85 -8.72
N ALA A 276 6.05 -23.67 -8.17
CA ALA A 276 6.61 -22.39 -8.61
C ALA A 276 8.13 -22.26 -8.30
N LEU A 277 8.61 -22.87 -7.22
CA LEU A 277 10.04 -22.94 -6.90
C LEU A 277 10.78 -24.00 -7.71
N GLY A 278 10.13 -25.11 -8.09
CA GLY A 278 10.70 -26.16 -8.92
C GLY A 278 10.94 -25.76 -10.39
N VAL A 279 10.13 -24.85 -10.94
CA VAL A 279 10.28 -24.37 -12.33
C VAL A 279 11.45 -23.39 -12.48
N LEU A 280 11.92 -22.76 -11.40
CA LEU A 280 13.14 -21.93 -11.41
C LEU A 280 14.44 -22.74 -11.29
N GLY A 281 14.37 -24.06 -11.08
CA GLY A 281 15.53 -24.94 -10.91
C GLY A 281 16.05 -25.62 -12.18
N SER A 282 15.39 -25.48 -13.34
CA SER A 282 15.73 -26.27 -14.56
C SER A 282 16.25 -25.45 -15.74
N ALA A 283 16.55 -24.15 -15.55
CA ALA A 283 17.09 -23.29 -16.60
C ALA A 283 18.46 -22.70 -16.21
N THR A 284 19.46 -23.55 -15.93
CA THR A 284 20.86 -23.17 -16.13
C THR A 284 21.57 -24.27 -16.91
N GLY A 285 21.80 -23.98 -18.18
CA GLY A 285 22.61 -24.81 -19.06
C GLY A 285 24.04 -24.88 -18.56
N VAL A 286 24.51 -26.11 -18.40
CA VAL A 286 25.90 -26.50 -18.14
C VAL A 286 26.74 -26.26 -19.40
N VAL A 287 27.84 -25.52 -19.29
CA VAL A 287 29.12 -25.77 -20.00
C VAL A 287 30.28 -25.28 -19.11
N PRO A 288 31.36 -26.06 -18.91
CA PRO A 288 32.37 -25.83 -17.88
C PRO A 288 33.57 -25.01 -18.38
N ALA A 289 34.26 -24.34 -17.46
CA ALA A 289 35.64 -23.89 -17.67
C ALA A 289 36.45 -23.99 -16.37
N SER A 290 37.65 -24.50 -16.54
CA SER A 290 38.64 -25.00 -15.59
C SER A 290 39.36 -23.93 -14.78
N GLU A 291 39.60 -24.29 -13.51
CA GLU A 291 40.85 -24.22 -12.73
C GLU A 291 41.67 -22.93 -12.55
N SER A 292 42.13 -22.82 -11.30
CA SER A 292 43.20 -21.98 -10.72
C SER A 292 42.82 -20.51 -10.43
N GLY A 293 42.98 -19.96 -9.23
CA GLY A 293 43.57 -20.44 -7.98
C GLY A 293 43.56 -19.29 -6.95
N THR A 294 43.50 -19.68 -5.67
CA THR A 294 44.07 -18.98 -4.48
C THR A 294 43.74 -17.51 -4.21
N ALA A 295 43.00 -17.24 -3.12
CA ALA A 295 43.49 -16.46 -1.96
C ALA A 295 42.41 -16.28 -0.86
N THR A 296 42.55 -17.08 0.19
CA THR A 296 42.46 -16.75 1.63
C THR A 296 41.42 -15.76 2.17
N LEU A 297 40.49 -16.32 2.94
CA LEU A 297 39.80 -15.72 4.10
C LEU A 297 40.69 -15.82 5.35
N GLU A 298 40.78 -14.74 6.13
CA GLU A 298 40.97 -14.64 7.60
C GLU A 298 41.13 -13.13 7.91
N SER A 299 40.69 -12.52 9.01
CA SER A 299 40.01 -12.92 10.23
C SER A 299 39.61 -11.64 10.98
N LEU A 300 38.49 -11.69 11.70
CA LEU A 300 38.27 -11.15 13.05
C LEU A 300 38.70 -9.71 13.48
N ALA A 301 37.68 -8.97 13.92
CA ALA A 301 37.48 -8.50 15.31
C ALA A 301 38.19 -7.24 15.85
N VAL A 302 37.31 -6.34 16.33
CA VAL A 302 37.40 -5.52 17.56
C VAL A 302 38.35 -4.32 17.54
N ARG A 303 37.75 -3.13 17.40
CA ARG A 303 37.74 -2.08 18.43
C ARG A 303 36.52 -1.18 18.28
#